data_AF-A0A8H3F421-F1
#
_entry.id   AF-A0A8H3F421-F1
#
_cell.length_a   1.000
_cell.length_b   1.000
_cell.length_c   1.000
_cell.angle_alpha   90.00
_cell.angle_beta   90.00
_cell.angle_gamma   90.00
#
_symmetry.space_group_name_H-M   'P 1'
#
loop_
_entity.id
_entity.type
_entity.pdbx_description
1 polymer ?
#
loop_
_entity_poly.entity_id
_entity_poly.type
_entity_poly.pdbx_seq_one_letter_code
_entity_poly.pdbx_strand_id
1 'polypeptide(L)'
;MESASSTPTSPDEKPRLSSALTYDGSTIVSAGSPKIRNALHRKKDQWHKRLGWKKPAKPSTRPMRETIIRKLEDHPIGYPRQAAFADSDESFAIYRRFGYLHARLIMHRQDELRELEVELSSKDTIDNRDEGRQRRLKSREIDDKLSIREKQGDASRAALFDKIEAKVLKYGKPVPILWSTSPYPTGKQLSYTEPGQLLQQSQALIAMNKPPAREQASLQNYLENRQCLCETEAAFAYHKEDLVTLRPGRDHSFVDAFVEHLLKTFPCRPLKALFCSKETASKTADPKVRYFTRGRINAFVTLIITSIILLLLVVPIWLLYHISVTLNANRSNVLCMGILLVATLVFSAVLSLFTKARRHEVLAASAG
;
A
#
# COMPACT_ATOMS: atom_id res chain seq x y z
N MET A 1 -31.85 15.68 -63.40
CA MET A 1 -30.41 15.39 -63.45
C MET A 1 -30.12 14.56 -62.21
N GLU A 2 -30.73 13.38 -62.12
CA GLU A 2 -30.20 12.06 -62.56
C GLU A 2 -29.41 11.42 -61.40
N SER A 3 -29.94 10.40 -60.71
CA SER A 3 -30.11 8.97 -61.13
C SER A 3 -28.75 8.26 -61.23
N ALA A 4 -28.49 7.06 -60.69
CA ALA A 4 -29.31 5.96 -60.14
C ALA A 4 -28.61 5.34 -58.89
N SER A 5 -29.12 4.44 -58.04
CA SER A 5 -30.13 3.35 -58.09
C SER A 5 -29.75 2.07 -58.86
N SER A 6 -29.06 1.11 -58.19
CA SER A 6 -29.33 -0.36 -58.32
C SER A 6 -28.41 -1.25 -57.48
N THR A 7 -28.99 -2.03 -56.55
CA THR A 7 -28.62 -3.45 -56.28
C THR A 7 -29.60 -4.35 -57.07
N PRO A 8 -29.56 -5.71 -57.05
CA PRO A 8 -28.62 -6.67 -56.43
C PRO A 8 -28.10 -7.74 -57.45
N THR A 9 -27.31 -8.73 -56.99
CA THR A 9 -27.57 -10.19 -57.21
C THR A 9 -26.48 -11.09 -56.59
N SER A 10 -26.91 -12.22 -56.02
CA SER A 10 -26.11 -13.44 -55.79
C SER A 10 -26.50 -14.46 -56.86
N PRO A 11 -25.56 -15.26 -57.38
CA PRO A 11 -25.35 -16.63 -56.86
C PRO A 11 -23.90 -16.82 -56.29
N ASP A 12 -23.45 -17.97 -55.77
CA ASP A 12 -23.91 -19.36 -55.97
C ASP A 12 -23.70 -20.26 -54.72
N GLU A 13 -24.00 -21.56 -54.86
CA GLU A 13 -24.30 -22.58 -53.86
C GLU A 13 -23.41 -23.84 -53.97
N LYS A 14 -22.59 -24.13 -52.93
CA LYS A 14 -22.18 -25.48 -52.42
C LYS A 14 -21.39 -26.45 -53.38
N PRO A 15 -20.57 -27.38 -52.85
CA PRO A 15 -21.03 -28.54 -52.08
C PRO A 15 -20.35 -28.74 -50.72
N ARG A 16 -21.08 -29.39 -49.80
CA ARG A 16 -20.50 -30.07 -48.64
C ARG A 16 -19.79 -31.34 -49.12
N LEU A 17 -18.60 -31.63 -48.61
CA LEU A 17 -18.02 -32.97 -48.66
C LEU A 17 -17.61 -33.41 -47.26
N SER A 18 -18.37 -34.37 -46.75
CA SER A 18 -18.06 -35.15 -45.57
C SER A 18 -17.07 -36.26 -45.92
N SER A 19 -15.93 -36.33 -45.25
CA SER A 19 -15.11 -37.55 -45.20
C SER A 19 -14.40 -37.63 -43.86
N ALA A 20 -14.81 -38.61 -43.04
CA ALA A 20 -14.09 -38.95 -41.82
C ALA A 20 -12.76 -39.62 -42.17
N LEU A 21 -11.66 -39.13 -41.62
CA LEU A 21 -10.41 -39.88 -41.50
C LEU A 21 -9.86 -39.68 -40.09
N THR A 22 -10.07 -40.70 -39.26
CA THR A 22 -9.31 -40.91 -38.03
C THR A 22 -7.83 -41.10 -38.39
N TYR A 23 -6.94 -40.31 -37.78
CA TYR A 23 -5.51 -40.61 -37.78
C TYR A 23 -5.01 -40.70 -36.35
N ASP A 24 -4.75 -41.93 -35.91
CA ASP A 24 -3.97 -42.23 -34.72
C ASP A 24 -2.49 -41.91 -35.01
N GLY A 25 -1.76 -41.46 -33.99
CA GLY A 25 -0.45 -40.83 -34.15
C GLY A 25 0.22 -40.50 -32.83
N SER A 26 -0.01 -41.32 -31.79
CA SER A 26 0.64 -41.14 -30.49
C SER A 26 2.11 -41.58 -30.51
N THR A 27 3.04 -40.65 -30.72
CA THR A 27 4.47 -40.91 -30.55
C THR A 27 4.81 -41.16 -29.08
N ILE A 28 4.99 -42.43 -28.72
CA ILE A 28 5.33 -42.87 -27.36
C ILE A 28 6.79 -42.50 -27.04
N VAL A 29 7.00 -41.45 -26.24
CA VAL A 29 8.29 -41.25 -25.55
C VAL A 29 8.39 -42.27 -24.42
N SER A 30 9.39 -43.15 -24.51
CA SER A 30 9.61 -44.28 -23.62
C SER A 30 9.62 -43.90 -22.13
N ALA A 31 8.60 -44.34 -21.39
CA ALA A 31 8.51 -44.18 -19.96
C ALA A 31 9.35 -45.26 -19.24
N GLY A 32 10.32 -44.84 -18.44
CA GLY A 32 11.24 -45.74 -17.72
C GLY A 32 10.53 -46.79 -16.87
N SER A 33 11.00 -48.04 -16.98
CA SER A 33 10.37 -49.27 -16.50
C SER A 33 9.79 -49.19 -15.06
N PRO A 34 8.48 -49.47 -14.86
CA PRO A 34 7.81 -49.33 -13.55
C PRO A 34 8.34 -50.28 -12.46
N LYS A 35 9.11 -51.31 -12.83
CA LYS A 35 9.70 -52.29 -11.90
C LYS A 35 10.67 -51.66 -10.89
N ILE A 36 11.41 -50.60 -11.26
CA ILE A 36 12.45 -50.01 -10.39
C ILE A 36 11.83 -49.16 -9.26
N ARG A 37 10.81 -48.34 -9.57
CA ARG A 37 10.10 -47.52 -8.56
C ARG A 37 9.45 -48.39 -7.46
N ASN A 38 8.86 -49.52 -7.85
CA ASN A 38 8.18 -50.41 -6.92
C ASN A 38 9.15 -51.15 -5.97
N ALA A 39 10.37 -51.45 -6.43
CA ALA A 39 11.41 -52.05 -5.59
C ALA A 39 11.92 -51.08 -4.49
N LEU A 40 12.07 -49.79 -4.82
CA LEU A 40 12.54 -48.77 -3.87
C LEU A 40 11.52 -48.54 -2.75
N HIS A 41 10.23 -48.47 -3.08
CA HIS A 41 9.14 -48.36 -2.11
C HIS A 41 9.08 -49.57 -1.16
N ARG A 42 9.20 -50.80 -1.69
CA ARG A 42 9.24 -52.03 -0.86
C ARG A 42 10.36 -52.02 0.18
N LYS A 43 11.58 -51.59 -0.20
CA LYS A 43 12.68 -51.46 0.78
C LYS A 43 12.36 -50.40 1.85
N LYS A 44 11.81 -49.24 1.48
CA LYS A 44 11.47 -48.17 2.44
C LYS A 44 10.44 -48.62 3.48
N ASP A 45 9.37 -49.32 3.08
CA ASP A 45 8.37 -49.84 4.02
C ASP A 45 8.93 -50.97 4.93
N GLN A 46 9.88 -51.78 4.45
CA GLN A 46 10.58 -52.75 5.31
C GLN A 46 11.45 -52.07 6.37
N TRP A 47 12.14 -50.98 6.01
CA TRP A 47 12.91 -50.18 6.97
C TRP A 47 12.02 -49.52 8.04
N HIS A 48 10.89 -48.93 7.65
CA HIS A 48 9.94 -48.35 8.61
C HIS A 48 9.37 -49.40 9.60
N LYS A 49 9.18 -50.66 9.16
CA LYS A 49 8.74 -51.76 10.04
C LYS A 49 9.82 -52.20 11.04
N ARG A 50 11.10 -52.22 10.64
CA ARG A 50 12.22 -52.60 11.53
C ARG A 50 12.50 -51.55 12.62
N LEU A 51 12.23 -50.28 12.35
CA LEU A 51 12.48 -49.16 13.28
C LEU A 51 11.32 -48.88 14.26
N GLY A 52 10.31 -49.76 14.36
CA GLY A 52 9.16 -49.58 15.26
C GLY A 52 8.30 -48.33 14.97
N TRP A 53 8.53 -47.67 13.84
CA TRP A 53 7.98 -46.35 13.55
C TRP A 53 6.50 -46.47 13.16
N LYS A 54 5.61 -46.32 14.15
CA LYS A 54 4.17 -46.21 13.91
C LYS A 54 3.94 -45.03 12.96
N LYS A 55 3.33 -45.29 11.80
CA LYS A 55 2.92 -44.23 10.87
C LYS A 55 1.99 -43.29 11.65
N PRO A 56 2.22 -41.96 11.66
CA PRO A 56 1.36 -41.04 12.39
C PRO A 56 -0.09 -41.22 11.91
N ALA A 57 -1.03 -41.26 12.85
CA ALA A 57 -2.44 -41.41 12.51
C ALA A 57 -2.84 -40.33 11.49
N LYS A 58 -3.50 -40.74 10.40
CA LYS A 58 -4.01 -39.75 9.43
C LYS A 58 -4.92 -38.79 10.19
N PRO A 59 -4.69 -37.46 10.13
CA PRO A 59 -5.58 -36.52 10.78
C PRO A 59 -7.00 -36.72 10.25
N SER A 60 -7.99 -36.65 11.13
CA SER A 60 -9.38 -36.97 10.78
C SER A 60 -9.84 -36.10 9.61
N THR A 61 -10.18 -36.73 8.48
CA THR A 61 -10.70 -36.05 7.29
C THR A 61 -12.15 -35.63 7.51
N ARG A 62 -12.37 -34.69 8.43
CA ARG A 62 -13.50 -33.76 8.27
C ARG A 62 -13.23 -33.00 6.97
N PRO A 63 -14.20 -32.86 6.05
CA PRO A 63 -14.00 -32.02 4.88
C PRO A 63 -13.70 -30.61 5.38
N MET A 64 -12.46 -30.18 5.15
CA MET A 64 -12.02 -28.83 5.51
C MET A 64 -12.88 -27.87 4.70
N ARG A 65 -13.65 -27.02 5.38
CA ARG A 65 -14.54 -26.06 4.71
C ARG A 65 -13.71 -25.27 3.70
N GLU A 66 -14.12 -25.31 2.44
CA GLU A 66 -13.36 -24.68 1.36
C GLU A 66 -13.26 -23.17 1.61
N THR A 67 -12.05 -22.63 1.50
CA THR A 67 -11.81 -21.19 1.63
C THR A 67 -12.50 -20.48 0.48
N ILE A 68 -13.48 -19.62 0.78
CA ILE A 68 -14.17 -18.81 -0.23
C ILE A 68 -13.20 -17.75 -0.73
N ILE A 69 -12.65 -17.95 -1.92
CA ILE A 69 -11.75 -17.01 -2.61
C ILE A 69 -12.56 -16.33 -3.72
N ARG A 70 -12.89 -15.06 -3.52
CA ARG A 70 -13.46 -14.21 -4.59
C ARG A 70 -12.43 -14.07 -5.70
N LYS A 71 -12.78 -14.39 -6.94
CA LYS A 71 -11.89 -14.14 -8.08
C LYS A 71 -12.19 -12.78 -8.69
N LEU A 72 -11.16 -12.17 -9.27
CA LEU A 72 -11.30 -10.89 -9.96
C LEU A 72 -12.28 -10.96 -11.14
N GLU A 73 -12.25 -12.06 -11.89
CA GLU A 73 -13.07 -12.27 -13.09
C GLU A 73 -14.56 -12.53 -12.80
N ASP A 74 -14.91 -12.93 -11.57
CA ASP A 74 -16.30 -13.15 -11.14
C ASP A 74 -17.12 -11.83 -11.09
N HIS A 75 -16.44 -10.68 -11.19
CA HIS A 75 -17.02 -9.34 -11.11
C HIS A 75 -17.17 -8.71 -12.50
N PRO A 76 -18.28 -8.01 -12.81
CA PRO A 76 -18.47 -7.35 -14.09
C PRO A 76 -17.42 -6.24 -14.33
N ILE A 77 -17.03 -6.06 -15.59
CA ILE A 77 -16.11 -5.00 -16.02
C ILE A 77 -16.71 -3.65 -15.63
N GLY A 78 -15.90 -2.76 -15.06
CA GLY A 78 -16.36 -1.53 -14.43
C GLY A 78 -15.76 -1.34 -13.04
N TYR A 79 -16.37 -0.42 -12.29
CA TYR A 79 -16.12 -0.21 -10.85
C TYR A 79 -16.14 -1.50 -10.00
N PRO A 80 -17.03 -2.49 -10.19
CA PRO A 80 -17.04 -3.70 -9.36
C PRO A 80 -15.73 -4.51 -9.48
N ARG A 81 -15.20 -4.65 -10.70
CA ARG A 81 -13.91 -5.30 -10.95
C ARG A 81 -12.72 -4.46 -10.47
N GLN A 82 -12.80 -3.12 -10.57
CA GLN A 82 -11.77 -2.26 -9.99
C GLN A 82 -11.72 -2.33 -8.46
N ALA A 83 -12.87 -2.34 -7.80
CA ALA A 83 -12.98 -2.49 -6.35
C ALA A 83 -12.48 -3.87 -5.90
N ALA A 84 -12.87 -4.94 -6.60
CA ALA A 84 -12.34 -6.28 -6.37
C ALA A 84 -10.82 -6.35 -6.54
N PHE A 85 -10.24 -5.62 -7.50
CA PHE A 85 -8.78 -5.51 -7.63
C PHE A 85 -8.13 -4.77 -6.44
N ALA A 86 -8.68 -3.62 -6.04
CA ALA A 86 -8.14 -2.83 -4.92
C ALA A 86 -8.21 -3.56 -3.56
N ASP A 87 -9.25 -4.38 -3.34
CA ASP A 87 -9.42 -5.24 -2.15
C ASP A 87 -8.61 -6.55 -2.24
N SER A 88 -8.20 -6.98 -3.44
CA SER A 88 -7.58 -8.29 -3.63
C SER A 88 -6.17 -8.43 -3.03
N ASP A 89 -5.44 -7.35 -2.81
CA ASP A 89 -4.18 -7.31 -2.05
C ASP A 89 -4.00 -5.92 -1.44
N GLU A 90 -3.48 -5.83 -0.22
CA GLU A 90 -3.11 -4.57 0.43
C GLU A 90 -2.13 -3.73 -0.41
N SER A 91 -1.35 -4.35 -1.30
CA SER A 91 -0.45 -3.66 -2.25
C SER A 91 -1.18 -2.99 -3.43
N PHE A 92 -2.49 -3.22 -3.58
CA PHE A 92 -3.36 -2.57 -4.57
C PHE A 92 -4.38 -1.61 -3.94
N ALA A 93 -4.42 -1.52 -2.61
CA ALA A 93 -5.25 -0.59 -1.83
C ALA A 93 -4.73 0.85 -1.88
N ILE A 94 -4.62 1.39 -3.10
CA ILE A 94 -4.10 2.73 -3.43
C ILE A 94 -5.27 3.64 -3.80
N TYR A 95 -5.36 4.79 -3.13
CA TYR A 95 -6.45 5.74 -3.27
C TYR A 95 -5.94 7.17 -3.36
N ARG A 96 -6.81 8.11 -3.74
CA ARG A 96 -6.51 9.54 -3.69
C ARG A 96 -6.77 10.12 -2.31
N ARG A 97 -5.86 10.97 -1.84
CA ARG A 97 -5.93 11.74 -0.60
C ARG A 97 -6.78 13.02 -0.75
N PHE A 98 -6.87 13.54 -1.97
CA PHE A 98 -7.47 14.85 -2.28
C PHE A 98 -6.86 16.00 -1.46
N GLY A 99 -5.55 15.96 -1.19
CA GLY A 99 -4.86 16.90 -0.30
C GLY A 99 -4.98 18.36 -0.74
N TYR A 100 -4.99 18.61 -2.06
CA TYR A 100 -5.21 19.94 -2.63
C TYR A 100 -6.60 20.52 -2.26
N LEU A 101 -7.65 19.70 -2.30
CA LEU A 101 -9.01 20.15 -1.97
C LEU A 101 -9.15 20.42 -0.46
N HIS A 102 -8.57 19.56 0.39
CA HIS A 102 -8.50 19.79 1.83
C HIS A 102 -7.79 21.11 2.14
N ALA A 103 -6.61 21.36 1.55
CA ALA A 103 -5.87 22.60 1.74
C ALA A 103 -6.68 23.84 1.29
N ARG A 104 -7.33 23.78 0.12
CA ARG A 104 -8.15 24.89 -0.41
C ARG A 104 -9.37 25.19 0.47
N LEU A 105 -10.01 24.16 1.02
CA LEU A 105 -11.10 24.31 1.98
C LEU A 105 -10.61 24.90 3.31
N ILE A 106 -9.45 24.48 3.83
CA ILE A 106 -8.84 25.06 5.04
C ILE A 106 -8.52 26.54 4.81
N MET A 107 -7.85 26.90 3.70
CA MET A 107 -7.52 28.29 3.36
C MET A 107 -8.77 29.18 3.27
N HIS A 108 -9.84 28.69 2.65
CA HIS A 108 -11.11 29.43 2.58
C HIS A 108 -11.71 29.71 3.97
N ARG A 109 -11.60 28.75 4.92
CA ARG A 109 -12.07 28.94 6.32
C ARG A 109 -11.14 29.83 7.14
N GLN A 110 -9.84 29.85 6.84
CA GLN A 110 -8.89 30.79 7.43
C GLN A 110 -9.19 32.22 6.99
N ASP A 111 -9.52 32.43 5.70
CA ASP A 111 -9.89 33.74 5.18
C ASP A 111 -11.20 34.28 5.81
N GLU A 112 -12.20 33.41 5.94
CA GLU A 112 -13.46 33.70 6.67
C GLU A 112 -13.25 34.11 8.15
N LEU A 113 -12.15 33.72 8.78
CA LEU A 113 -11.78 34.13 10.14
C LEU A 113 -10.97 35.43 10.11
N ARG A 114 -9.99 35.54 9.20
CA ARG A 114 -9.19 36.75 8.95
C ARG A 114 -10.07 37.98 8.69
N GLU A 115 -11.17 37.84 7.94
CA GLU A 115 -12.14 38.93 7.73
C GLU A 115 -12.69 39.49 9.05
N LEU A 116 -13.01 38.61 10.01
CA LEU A 116 -13.53 39.00 11.33
C LEU A 116 -12.42 39.57 12.24
N GLU A 117 -11.20 39.03 12.15
CA GLU A 117 -10.01 39.57 12.84
C GLU A 117 -9.69 41.01 12.37
N VAL A 118 -9.82 41.27 11.07
CA VAL A 118 -9.66 42.60 10.48
C VAL A 118 -10.79 43.54 10.89
N GLU A 119 -12.05 43.07 10.93
CA GLU A 119 -13.17 43.87 11.43
C GLU A 119 -12.97 44.26 12.90
N LEU A 120 -12.54 43.31 13.74
CA LEU A 120 -12.26 43.53 15.17
C LEU A 120 -11.11 44.53 15.35
N SER A 121 -9.99 44.32 14.65
CA SER A 121 -8.84 45.23 14.64
C SER A 121 -9.20 46.64 14.15
N SER A 122 -10.15 46.75 13.22
CA SER A 122 -10.66 48.04 12.73
C SER A 122 -11.44 48.79 13.83
N LYS A 123 -12.35 48.11 14.54
CA LYS A 123 -13.06 48.69 15.70
C LYS A 123 -12.08 49.14 16.78
N ASP A 124 -11.07 48.33 17.08
CA ASP A 124 -10.06 48.65 18.09
C ASP A 124 -9.18 49.83 17.67
N THR A 125 -8.83 49.93 16.38
CA THR A 125 -8.11 51.08 15.81
C THR A 125 -8.94 52.36 15.87
N ILE A 126 -10.25 52.28 15.63
CA ILE A 126 -11.18 53.42 15.68
C ILE A 126 -11.33 53.92 17.13
N ASP A 127 -11.57 53.01 18.09
CA ASP A 127 -11.72 53.35 19.51
C ASP A 127 -10.41 53.82 20.15
N ASN A 128 -9.24 53.43 19.61
CA ASN A 128 -7.93 53.92 20.09
C ASN A 128 -7.64 55.37 19.65
N ARG A 129 -8.09 55.75 18.45
CA ARG A 129 -7.89 57.10 17.88
C ARG A 129 -8.74 58.19 18.54
N ASP A 130 -9.84 57.81 19.18
CA ASP A 130 -10.77 58.73 19.83
C ASP A 130 -10.61 58.62 21.36
N GLU A 131 -10.05 59.65 21.99
CA GLU A 131 -9.80 59.71 23.44
C GLU A 131 -11.06 59.46 24.28
N GLY A 132 -12.25 59.84 23.77
CA GLY A 132 -13.53 59.58 24.41
C GLY A 132 -13.95 58.10 24.37
N ARG A 133 -13.50 57.35 23.35
CA ARG A 133 -13.82 55.92 23.16
C ARG A 133 -12.77 54.95 23.67
N GLN A 134 -11.54 55.38 23.95
CA GLN A 134 -10.48 54.53 24.55
C GLN A 134 -10.89 53.77 25.82
N ARG A 135 -11.90 54.23 26.57
CA ARG A 135 -12.44 53.52 27.74
C ARG A 135 -13.07 52.17 27.40
N ARG A 136 -13.56 51.97 26.17
CA ARG A 136 -14.10 50.69 25.65
C ARG A 136 -13.02 49.61 25.62
N LEU A 137 -11.84 49.95 25.09
CA LEU A 137 -10.68 49.07 25.00
C LEU A 137 -10.19 48.58 26.38
N LYS A 138 -10.52 49.31 27.44
CA LYS A 138 -10.07 49.03 28.82
C LYS A 138 -11.14 48.35 29.68
N SER A 139 -12.38 48.22 29.21
CA SER A 139 -13.45 47.55 29.95
C SER A 139 -14.59 47.07 29.03
N ARG A 140 -14.78 45.75 28.99
CA ARG A 140 -15.89 45.09 28.29
C ARG A 140 -17.24 45.64 28.74
N GLU A 141 -17.44 45.83 30.05
CA GLU A 141 -18.70 46.33 30.61
C GLU A 141 -19.02 47.76 30.16
N ILE A 142 -17.99 48.59 29.94
CA ILE A 142 -18.17 49.94 29.38
C ILE A 142 -18.54 49.86 27.89
N ASP A 143 -17.89 48.99 27.12
CA ASP A 143 -18.21 48.81 25.70
C ASP A 143 -19.62 48.23 25.49
N ASP A 144 -20.00 47.20 26.26
CA ASP A 144 -21.35 46.63 26.29
C ASP A 144 -22.39 47.73 26.55
N LYS A 145 -22.21 48.55 27.61
CA LYS A 145 -23.12 49.66 27.94
C LYS A 145 -23.20 50.75 26.87
N LEU A 146 -22.08 51.07 26.20
CA LEU A 146 -22.06 52.11 25.17
C LEU A 146 -22.64 51.61 23.84
N SER A 147 -22.39 50.37 23.45
CA SER A 147 -22.97 49.77 22.24
C SER A 147 -24.50 49.70 22.30
N ILE A 148 -25.08 49.46 23.48
CA ILE A 148 -26.52 49.52 23.75
C ILE A 148 -27.06 50.95 23.57
N ARG A 149 -26.38 51.96 24.14
CA ARG A 149 -26.77 53.38 24.00
C ARG A 149 -26.75 53.86 22.54
N GLU A 150 -25.76 53.41 21.78
CA GLU A 150 -25.59 53.71 20.36
C GLU A 150 -26.44 52.82 19.43
N LYS A 151 -27.19 51.86 19.98
CA LYS A 151 -28.03 50.91 19.23
C LYS A 151 -27.27 50.14 18.14
N GLN A 152 -26.02 49.76 18.40
CA GLN A 152 -25.14 49.13 17.39
C GLN A 152 -25.63 47.74 16.93
N GLY A 153 -26.39 47.00 17.75
CA GLY A 153 -26.95 45.70 17.39
C GLY A 153 -25.88 44.71 16.88
N ASP A 154 -26.10 44.16 15.69
CA ASP A 154 -25.21 43.21 15.00
C ASP A 154 -23.82 43.77 14.64
N ALA A 155 -23.66 45.09 14.68
CA ALA A 155 -22.39 45.80 14.47
C ALA A 155 -21.62 46.07 15.78
N SER A 156 -22.16 45.64 16.93
CA SER A 156 -21.47 45.72 18.23
C SER A 156 -20.25 44.79 18.28
N ARG A 157 -19.26 45.12 19.13
CA ARG A 157 -18.08 44.26 19.35
C ARG A 157 -18.49 42.92 19.97
N ALA A 158 -19.51 42.89 20.82
CA ALA A 158 -20.09 41.65 21.37
C ALA A 158 -20.66 40.73 20.27
N ALA A 159 -21.52 41.25 19.39
CA ALA A 159 -22.05 40.45 18.27
C ALA A 159 -20.97 39.99 17.27
N LEU A 160 -19.86 40.73 17.17
CA LEU A 160 -18.68 40.29 16.42
C LEU A 160 -17.94 39.14 17.14
N PHE A 161 -17.80 39.21 18.47
CA PHE A 161 -17.27 38.09 19.25
C PHE A 161 -18.16 36.84 19.15
N ASP A 162 -19.48 36.95 19.16
CA ASP A 162 -20.39 35.80 18.96
C ASP A 162 -20.17 35.13 17.59
N LYS A 163 -19.98 35.93 16.53
CA LYS A 163 -19.65 35.45 15.17
C LYS A 163 -18.27 34.77 15.14
N ILE A 164 -17.27 35.34 15.82
CA ILE A 164 -15.92 34.78 15.92
C ILE A 164 -15.96 33.47 16.69
N GLU A 165 -16.57 33.43 17.88
CA GLU A 165 -16.72 32.23 18.70
C GLU A 165 -17.41 31.11 17.92
N ALA A 166 -18.52 31.41 17.23
CA ALA A 166 -19.21 30.44 16.39
C ALA A 166 -18.30 29.85 15.29
N LYS A 167 -17.52 30.67 14.57
CA LYS A 167 -16.58 30.17 13.54
C LYS A 167 -15.36 29.45 14.14
N VAL A 168 -14.78 29.96 15.22
CA VAL A 168 -13.60 29.39 15.90
C VAL A 168 -13.94 28.05 16.55
N LEU A 169 -15.08 27.92 17.23
CA LEU A 169 -15.57 26.63 17.73
C LEU A 169 -15.76 25.64 16.56
N LYS A 170 -16.32 26.08 15.43
CA LYS A 170 -16.44 25.25 14.22
C LYS A 170 -15.08 24.75 13.70
N TYR A 171 -14.04 25.57 13.81
CA TYR A 171 -12.67 25.31 13.38
C TYR A 171 -11.83 24.52 14.40
N GLY A 172 -12.17 24.59 15.70
CA GLY A 172 -11.48 23.89 16.78
C GLY A 172 -12.13 22.57 17.22
N LYS A 173 -13.38 22.28 16.81
CA LYS A 173 -14.09 21.04 17.16
C LYS A 173 -13.29 19.78 16.75
N PRO A 174 -12.84 18.93 17.70
CA PRO A 174 -12.25 17.65 17.36
C PRO A 174 -13.32 16.69 16.79
N VAL A 175 -12.88 15.69 16.03
CA VAL A 175 -13.75 14.59 15.60
C VAL A 175 -14.25 13.83 16.85
N PRO A 176 -15.57 13.63 17.03
CA PRO A 176 -16.09 12.81 18.13
C PRO A 176 -15.54 11.38 18.02
N ILE A 177 -14.96 10.88 19.12
CA ILE A 177 -14.49 9.49 19.16
C ILE A 177 -15.70 8.57 19.01
N LEU A 178 -15.59 7.63 18.06
CA LEU A 178 -16.71 6.94 17.44
C LEU A 178 -17.41 5.93 18.39
N TRP A 179 -18.36 6.39 19.20
CA TRP A 179 -19.44 5.55 19.77
C TRP A 179 -20.73 6.30 20.14
N SER A 180 -20.74 7.63 20.17
CA SER A 180 -21.88 8.44 20.67
C SER A 180 -22.78 9.04 19.57
N THR A 181 -23.26 8.24 18.60
CA THR A 181 -24.44 8.66 17.80
C THR A 181 -25.29 7.48 17.29
N SER A 182 -26.60 7.61 17.50
CA SER A 182 -27.72 6.66 17.30
C SER A 182 -27.69 5.73 16.06
N PRO A 183 -28.17 4.47 16.15
CA PRO A 183 -28.26 3.52 15.01
C PRO A 183 -29.27 3.85 13.89
N TYR A 184 -30.03 4.93 13.95
CA TYR A 184 -31.14 5.20 13.01
C TYR A 184 -30.99 6.53 12.26
N PRO A 185 -30.90 6.53 10.92
CA PRO A 185 -30.78 7.74 10.12
C PRO A 185 -32.15 8.33 9.75
N THR A 186 -32.70 9.19 10.61
CA THR A 186 -33.92 9.94 10.27
C THR A 186 -33.58 11.13 9.38
N GLY A 187 -33.83 11.00 8.07
CA GLY A 187 -34.16 12.08 7.13
C GLY A 187 -33.29 13.35 7.09
N LYS A 188 -32.46 13.47 6.05
CA LYS A 188 -31.87 14.74 5.54
C LYS A 188 -31.17 15.65 6.58
N GLN A 189 -29.90 15.35 6.82
CA GLN A 189 -28.90 16.41 6.70
C GLN A 189 -27.59 15.82 6.17
N LEU A 190 -27.14 16.30 5.01
CA LEU A 190 -25.72 16.18 4.63
C LEU A 190 -24.96 17.04 5.63
N SER A 191 -24.51 16.42 6.72
CA SER A 191 -23.72 17.09 7.73
C SER A 191 -22.41 17.53 7.09
N TYR A 192 -22.31 18.82 6.76
CA TYR A 192 -21.07 19.42 6.29
C TYR A 192 -19.98 19.09 7.31
N THR A 193 -18.88 18.49 6.84
CA THR A 193 -17.71 18.23 7.68
C THR A 193 -17.31 19.54 8.38
N GLU A 194 -17.37 19.57 9.71
CA GLU A 194 -17.03 20.76 10.47
C GLU A 194 -15.55 21.10 10.22
N PRO A 195 -15.14 22.38 10.03
CA PRO A 195 -13.77 22.71 9.64
C PRO A 195 -12.66 22.17 10.57
N GLY A 196 -12.92 21.99 11.86
CA GLY A 196 -11.99 21.31 12.78
C GLY A 196 -11.80 19.83 12.48
N GLN A 197 -12.88 19.14 12.07
CA GLN A 197 -12.79 17.77 11.58
C GLN A 197 -11.99 17.71 10.27
N LEU A 198 -12.12 18.70 9.38
CA LEU A 198 -11.37 18.77 8.13
C LEU A 198 -9.84 18.88 8.38
N LEU A 199 -9.41 19.66 9.37
CA LEU A 199 -8.00 19.75 9.77
C LEU A 199 -7.47 18.40 10.29
N GLN A 200 -8.21 17.77 11.21
CA GLN A 200 -7.82 16.48 11.78
C GLN A 200 -7.85 15.35 10.75
N GLN A 201 -8.81 15.35 9.83
CA GLN A 201 -8.87 14.45 8.68
C GLN A 201 -7.71 14.69 7.73
N SER A 202 -7.40 15.94 7.40
CA SER A 202 -6.23 16.30 6.58
C SER A 202 -4.92 15.81 7.21
N GLN A 203 -4.75 15.99 8.52
CA GLN A 203 -3.61 15.46 9.28
C GLN A 203 -3.52 13.92 9.19
N ALA A 204 -4.63 13.21 9.46
CA ALA A 204 -4.67 11.74 9.39
C ALA A 204 -4.38 11.22 7.97
N LEU A 205 -4.89 11.91 6.96
CA LEU A 205 -4.66 11.64 5.55
C LEU A 205 -3.21 11.91 5.12
N ILE A 206 -2.58 12.97 5.64
CA ILE A 206 -1.15 13.29 5.42
C ILE A 206 -0.24 12.26 6.11
N ALA A 207 -0.68 11.72 7.26
CA ALA A 207 0.04 10.66 7.98
C ALA A 207 -0.03 9.27 7.30
N MET A 208 -0.86 9.09 6.26
CA MET A 208 -0.89 7.84 5.49
C MET A 208 0.31 7.72 4.54
N ASN A 209 0.80 6.49 4.35
CA ASN A 209 1.99 6.24 3.56
C ASN A 209 1.75 6.51 2.06
N LYS A 210 2.78 7.03 1.37
CA LYS A 210 2.79 7.14 -0.09
C LYS A 210 3.05 5.74 -0.70
N PRO A 211 2.33 5.31 -1.75
CA PRO A 211 2.58 4.01 -2.36
C PRO A 211 3.98 3.96 -3.00
N PRO A 212 4.70 2.83 -2.91
CA PRO A 212 5.98 2.67 -3.57
C PRO A 212 5.81 2.67 -5.09
N ALA A 213 6.80 3.21 -5.81
CA ALA A 213 6.74 3.43 -7.26
C ALA A 213 6.38 2.18 -8.08
N ARG A 214 6.78 0.98 -7.61
CA ARG A 214 6.44 -0.30 -8.23
C ARG A 214 4.96 -0.66 -8.10
N GLU A 215 4.35 -0.43 -6.94
CA GLU A 215 2.90 -0.68 -6.74
C GLU A 215 2.08 0.32 -7.55
N GLN A 216 2.50 1.60 -7.59
CA GLN A 216 1.89 2.61 -8.47
C GLN A 216 1.98 2.22 -9.95
N ALA A 217 3.17 1.82 -10.42
CA ALA A 217 3.34 1.37 -11.81
C ALA A 217 2.50 0.11 -12.10
N SER A 218 2.34 -0.79 -11.13
CA SER A 218 1.46 -1.96 -11.28
C SER A 218 -0.01 -1.58 -11.42
N LEU A 219 -0.47 -0.56 -10.70
CA LEU A 219 -1.83 -0.02 -10.83
C LEU A 219 -2.04 0.66 -12.20
N GLN A 220 -1.10 1.49 -12.63
CA GLN A 220 -1.14 2.16 -13.95
C GLN A 220 -1.18 1.13 -15.07
N ASN A 221 -0.25 0.17 -15.07
CA ASN A 221 -0.23 -0.94 -16.04
C ASN A 221 -1.54 -1.75 -16.01
N TYR A 222 -2.15 -1.97 -14.84
CA TYR A 222 -3.43 -2.70 -14.73
C TYR A 222 -4.57 -1.93 -15.36
N LEU A 223 -4.70 -0.63 -15.07
CA LEU A 223 -5.72 0.24 -15.66
C LEU A 223 -5.55 0.35 -17.19
N GLU A 224 -4.34 0.55 -17.68
CA GLU A 224 -4.01 0.61 -19.12
C GLU A 224 -4.31 -0.72 -19.83
N ASN A 225 -3.95 -1.87 -19.24
CA ASN A 225 -4.13 -3.19 -19.86
C ASN A 225 -5.58 -3.71 -19.80
N ARG A 226 -6.45 -3.16 -18.95
CA ARG A 226 -7.83 -3.66 -18.75
C ARG A 226 -8.92 -2.68 -19.09
N GLN A 227 -8.63 -1.38 -19.00
CA GLN A 227 -9.60 -0.31 -19.25
C GLN A 227 -10.94 -0.54 -18.50
N CYS A 228 -10.84 -1.02 -17.25
CA CYS A 228 -12.00 -1.30 -16.38
C CYS A 228 -12.79 -0.02 -16.00
N LEU A 229 -12.19 1.16 -16.17
CA LEU A 229 -12.78 2.47 -15.96
C LEU A 229 -12.59 3.30 -17.23
N CYS A 230 -13.44 4.31 -17.43
CA CYS A 230 -13.20 5.27 -18.51
C CYS A 230 -11.93 6.10 -18.23
N GLU A 231 -11.31 6.67 -19.27
CA GLU A 231 -10.02 7.36 -19.15
C GLU A 231 -10.03 8.50 -18.12
N THR A 232 -11.12 9.27 -18.06
CA THR A 232 -11.32 10.36 -17.09
C THR A 232 -11.38 9.90 -15.65
N GLU A 233 -11.92 8.70 -15.39
CA GLU A 233 -11.93 8.11 -14.05
C GLU A 233 -10.58 7.46 -13.74
N ALA A 234 -10.03 6.68 -14.68
CA ALA A 234 -8.72 6.02 -14.55
C ALA A 234 -7.55 7.01 -14.35
N ALA A 235 -7.70 8.26 -14.81
CA ALA A 235 -6.76 9.36 -14.61
C ALA A 235 -6.30 9.53 -13.15
N PHE A 236 -7.11 9.09 -12.17
CA PHE A 236 -6.77 9.13 -10.74
C PHE A 236 -5.37 8.56 -10.43
N ALA A 237 -4.95 7.49 -11.13
CA ALA A 237 -3.71 6.77 -10.87
C ALA A 237 -2.43 7.53 -11.30
N TYR A 238 -2.57 8.62 -12.08
CA TYR A 238 -1.43 9.42 -12.54
C TYR A 238 -1.13 10.62 -11.61
N HIS A 239 -1.99 10.93 -10.63
CA HIS A 239 -1.78 12.00 -9.64
C HIS A 239 -0.74 11.60 -8.56
N LYS A 240 0.53 11.45 -8.93
CA LYS A 240 1.62 10.90 -8.08
C LYS A 240 1.68 11.47 -6.65
N GLU A 241 1.44 12.77 -6.47
CA GLU A 241 1.53 13.43 -5.15
C GLU A 241 0.25 13.34 -4.30
N ASP A 242 -0.86 12.93 -4.91
CA ASP A 242 -2.16 12.78 -4.25
C ASP A 242 -2.51 11.32 -3.94
N LEU A 243 -1.65 10.36 -4.27
CA LEU A 243 -1.85 8.94 -3.95
C LEU A 243 -1.37 8.58 -2.54
N VAL A 244 -2.15 7.73 -1.88
CA VAL A 244 -1.87 7.14 -0.56
C VAL A 244 -2.20 5.64 -0.59
N THR A 245 -1.50 4.85 0.21
CA THR A 245 -1.82 3.43 0.43
C THR A 245 -2.42 3.22 1.82
N LEU A 246 -3.44 2.36 1.93
CA LEU A 246 -3.99 1.95 3.23
C LEU A 246 -3.09 0.95 3.97
N ARG A 247 -2.01 0.49 3.34
CA ARG A 247 -1.03 -0.43 3.92
C ARG A 247 -0.35 0.23 5.15
N PRO A 248 -0.41 -0.39 6.34
CA PRO A 248 0.31 0.12 7.51
C PRO A 248 1.82 0.09 7.26
N GLY A 249 2.51 1.12 7.77
CA GLY A 249 3.87 1.47 7.36
C GLY A 249 4.88 0.34 7.58
N ARG A 250 5.39 -0.21 6.48
CA ARG A 250 6.56 -1.09 6.49
C ARG A 250 7.33 -0.91 5.20
N ASP A 251 8.03 0.23 5.16
CA ASP A 251 8.87 0.69 4.05
C ASP A 251 10.15 -0.13 3.96
N HIS A 252 9.99 -1.37 3.51
CA HIS A 252 11.07 -2.22 3.04
C HIS A 252 11.67 -1.74 1.72
N SER A 253 11.67 -0.43 1.43
CA SER A 253 12.07 0.17 0.14
C SER A 253 13.43 -0.34 -0.39
N PHE A 254 14.43 -0.50 0.48
CA PHE A 254 15.73 -1.08 0.13
C PHE A 254 15.69 -2.59 -0.13
N VAL A 255 14.90 -3.34 0.64
CA VAL A 255 14.69 -4.78 0.45
C VAL A 255 13.88 -5.05 -0.80
N ASP A 256 12.80 -4.29 -1.02
CA ASP A 256 11.94 -4.40 -2.19
C ASP A 256 12.70 -4.04 -3.47
N ALA A 257 13.57 -3.01 -3.43
CA ALA A 257 14.48 -2.70 -4.53
C ALA A 257 15.53 -3.82 -4.76
N PHE A 258 16.10 -4.40 -3.70
CA PHE A 258 17.03 -5.52 -3.81
C PHE A 258 16.35 -6.80 -4.32
N VAL A 259 15.15 -7.12 -3.83
CA VAL A 259 14.33 -8.26 -4.26
C VAL A 259 13.85 -8.05 -5.70
N GLU A 260 13.51 -6.82 -6.10
CA GLU A 260 13.21 -6.49 -7.49
C GLU A 260 14.44 -6.68 -8.40
N HIS A 261 15.62 -6.22 -7.97
CA HIS A 261 16.86 -6.47 -8.69
C HIS A 261 17.15 -7.98 -8.79
N LEU A 262 17.04 -8.73 -7.69
CA LEU A 262 17.21 -10.19 -7.68
C LEU A 262 16.19 -10.91 -8.58
N LEU A 263 14.93 -10.47 -8.59
CA LEU A 263 13.86 -11.00 -9.44
C LEU A 263 14.08 -10.72 -10.93
N LYS A 264 14.63 -9.56 -11.27
CA LYS A 264 14.99 -9.16 -12.64
C LYS A 264 16.23 -9.90 -13.12
N THR A 265 17.27 -9.98 -12.28
CA THR A 265 18.56 -10.62 -12.60
C THR A 265 18.47 -12.15 -12.61
N PHE A 266 17.62 -12.76 -11.76
CA PHE A 266 17.43 -14.21 -11.68
C PHE A 266 15.95 -14.61 -11.88
N PRO A 267 15.42 -14.63 -13.12
CA PRO A 267 14.02 -14.94 -13.44
C PRO A 267 13.62 -16.43 -13.30
N CYS A 268 14.21 -17.14 -12.33
CA CYS A 268 14.14 -18.57 -12.12
C CYS A 268 12.75 -19.08 -11.68
N ARG A 269 12.34 -20.25 -12.20
CA ARG A 269 11.10 -20.95 -11.79
C ARG A 269 10.96 -21.20 -10.27
N PRO A 270 11.97 -21.67 -9.52
CA PRO A 270 11.83 -21.87 -8.07
C PRO A 270 11.57 -20.56 -7.32
N LEU A 271 12.14 -19.43 -7.76
CA LEU A 271 11.95 -18.11 -7.14
C LEU A 271 10.47 -17.67 -7.26
N LYS A 272 9.86 -17.91 -8.43
CA LYS A 272 8.42 -17.68 -8.66
C LYS A 272 7.54 -18.61 -7.81
N ALA A 273 7.93 -19.88 -7.64
CA ALA A 273 7.20 -20.84 -6.80
C ALA A 273 7.33 -20.55 -5.28
N LEU A 274 8.45 -19.95 -4.86
CA LEU A 274 8.65 -19.48 -3.49
C LEU A 274 7.73 -18.29 -3.17
N PHE A 275 7.64 -17.29 -4.06
CA PHE A 275 6.87 -16.08 -3.76
C PHE A 275 5.35 -16.18 -3.95
N CYS A 276 4.84 -17.17 -4.71
CA CYS A 276 3.41 -17.35 -4.91
C CYS A 276 2.85 -18.54 -4.11
N SER A 277 1.86 -18.31 -3.24
CA SER A 277 1.01 -19.38 -2.69
C SER A 277 0.06 -19.92 -3.75
N LYS A 278 -0.38 -21.17 -3.58
CA LYS A 278 -1.47 -21.73 -4.40
C LYS A 278 -2.77 -20.95 -4.21
N GLU A 279 -3.00 -20.43 -3.00
CA GLU A 279 -4.18 -19.63 -2.64
C GLU A 279 -4.16 -18.22 -3.25
N THR A 280 -2.99 -17.58 -3.34
CA THR A 280 -2.87 -16.28 -4.01
C THR A 280 -2.91 -16.42 -5.53
N ALA A 281 -2.45 -17.56 -6.07
CA ALA A 281 -2.61 -17.89 -7.48
C ALA A 281 -4.08 -18.14 -7.87
N SER A 282 -4.96 -18.58 -6.96
CA SER A 282 -6.39 -18.77 -7.24
C SER A 282 -7.24 -17.49 -7.22
N LYS A 283 -6.69 -16.32 -6.84
CA LYS A 283 -7.41 -15.03 -6.85
C LYS A 283 -7.68 -14.49 -8.26
N THR A 284 -6.92 -14.92 -9.26
CA THR A 284 -7.12 -14.54 -10.67
C THR A 284 -6.82 -15.71 -11.60
N ALA A 285 -7.54 -15.80 -12.72
CA ALA A 285 -7.20 -16.70 -13.81
C ALA A 285 -6.19 -16.08 -14.79
N ASP A 286 -5.94 -14.77 -14.71
CA ASP A 286 -5.18 -14.04 -15.72
C ASP A 286 -3.66 -14.01 -15.44
N PRO A 287 -2.80 -14.39 -16.41
CA PRO A 287 -1.35 -14.48 -16.22
C PRO A 287 -0.62 -13.13 -16.08
N LYS A 288 -1.26 -12.00 -16.41
CA LYS A 288 -0.70 -10.64 -16.29
C LYS A 288 -0.85 -10.07 -14.87
N VAL A 289 -1.87 -10.46 -14.11
CA VAL A 289 -2.07 -10.01 -12.72
C VAL A 289 -1.36 -10.98 -11.77
N ARG A 290 -0.44 -10.50 -10.93
CA ARG A 290 0.39 -11.36 -10.07
C ARG A 290 0.34 -10.94 -8.60
N TYR A 291 -0.24 -11.82 -7.80
CA TYR A 291 -0.27 -11.73 -6.34
C TYR A 291 0.99 -12.33 -5.72
N PHE A 292 1.68 -11.56 -4.89
CA PHE A 292 2.90 -11.97 -4.21
C PHE A 292 2.62 -12.23 -2.72
N THR A 293 2.93 -13.42 -2.21
CA THR A 293 2.68 -13.78 -0.82
C THR A 293 3.74 -13.17 0.11
N ARG A 294 3.39 -12.05 0.76
CA ARG A 294 4.26 -11.28 1.67
C ARG A 294 4.98 -12.12 2.71
N GLY A 295 4.29 -13.06 3.37
CA GLY A 295 4.92 -13.94 4.37
C GLY A 295 6.08 -14.77 3.82
N ARG A 296 6.02 -15.17 2.55
CA ARG A 296 7.09 -15.91 1.87
C ARG A 296 8.20 -14.99 1.35
N ILE A 297 7.87 -13.77 0.91
CA ILE A 297 8.88 -12.73 0.62
C ILE A 297 9.69 -12.45 1.88
N ASN A 298 9.04 -12.17 3.00
CA ASN A 298 9.69 -11.88 4.27
C ASN A 298 10.58 -13.04 4.73
N ALA A 299 10.07 -14.29 4.69
CA ALA A 299 10.87 -15.47 5.03
C ALA A 299 12.11 -15.65 4.13
N PHE A 300 11.97 -15.42 2.82
CA PHE A 300 13.07 -15.48 1.86
C PHE A 300 14.11 -14.36 2.07
N VAL A 301 13.65 -13.14 2.33
CA VAL A 301 14.49 -12.00 2.71
C VAL A 301 15.26 -12.32 3.99
N THR A 302 14.58 -12.78 5.04
CA THR A 302 15.24 -13.19 6.30
C THR A 302 16.28 -14.28 6.05
N LEU A 303 16.00 -15.27 5.19
CA LEU A 303 16.95 -16.32 4.82
C LEU A 303 18.18 -15.76 4.08
N ILE A 304 18.01 -14.81 3.16
CA ILE A 304 19.15 -14.15 2.49
C ILE A 304 19.97 -13.36 3.52
N ILE A 305 19.33 -12.57 4.38
CA ILE A 305 20.02 -11.72 5.36
C ILE A 305 20.81 -12.59 6.35
N THR A 306 20.23 -13.66 6.88
CA THR A 306 20.94 -14.59 7.78
C THR A 306 22.04 -15.34 7.05
N SER A 307 21.85 -15.72 5.79
CA SER A 307 22.91 -16.33 4.97
C SER A 307 24.08 -15.39 4.71
N ILE A 308 23.83 -14.09 4.46
CA ILE A 308 24.89 -13.08 4.29
C ILE A 308 25.67 -12.91 5.58
N ILE A 309 24.98 -12.80 6.73
CA ILE A 309 25.64 -12.67 8.05
C ILE A 309 26.47 -13.92 8.37
N LEU A 310 25.96 -15.12 8.10
CA LEU A 310 26.68 -16.37 8.31
C LEU A 310 27.95 -16.45 7.44
N LEU A 311 27.85 -16.16 6.14
CA LEU A 311 29.00 -16.15 5.24
C LEU A 311 30.04 -15.10 5.67
N LEU A 312 29.60 -13.92 6.08
CA LEU A 312 30.46 -12.84 6.54
C LEU A 312 31.19 -13.16 7.85
N LEU A 313 30.65 -14.07 8.66
CA LEU A 313 31.32 -14.57 9.87
C LEU A 313 32.25 -15.77 9.58
N VAL A 314 31.83 -16.69 8.70
CA VAL A 314 32.58 -17.93 8.43
C VAL A 314 33.75 -17.73 7.45
N VAL A 315 33.57 -16.93 6.39
CA VAL A 315 34.58 -16.73 5.34
C VAL A 315 35.88 -16.12 5.88
N PRO A 316 35.88 -15.06 6.71
CA PRO A 316 37.12 -14.52 7.28
C PRO A 316 37.85 -15.54 8.15
N ILE A 317 37.13 -16.30 8.98
CA ILE A 317 37.71 -17.35 9.84
C ILE A 317 38.38 -18.43 8.99
N TRP A 318 37.72 -18.89 7.92
CA TRP A 318 38.27 -19.88 7.00
C TRP A 318 39.51 -19.39 6.24
N LEU A 319 39.49 -18.13 5.76
CA LEU A 319 40.63 -17.51 5.10
C LEU A 319 41.83 -17.37 6.04
N LEU A 320 41.60 -16.92 7.28
CA LEU A 320 42.63 -16.79 8.31
C LEU A 320 43.26 -18.16 8.65
N TYR A 321 42.46 -19.20 8.79
CA TYR A 321 42.95 -20.58 8.99
C TYR A 321 43.86 -21.03 7.83
N HIS A 322 43.40 -20.90 6.59
CA HIS A 322 44.18 -21.33 5.42
C HIS A 322 45.49 -20.53 5.27
N ILE A 323 45.47 -19.23 5.52
CA ILE A 323 46.65 -18.35 5.45
C ILE A 323 47.65 -18.68 6.58
N SER A 324 47.17 -18.93 7.79
CA SER A 324 48.01 -19.29 8.94
C SER A 324 48.74 -20.62 8.74
N VAL A 325 48.13 -21.59 8.06
CA VAL A 325 48.74 -22.91 7.80
C VAL A 325 49.72 -22.88 6.61
N THR A 326 49.52 -21.99 5.64
CA THR A 326 50.23 -22.04 4.34
C THR A 326 51.42 -21.06 4.24
N LEU A 327 51.46 -19.98 5.02
CA LEU A 327 52.41 -18.86 4.80
C LEU A 327 53.33 -18.55 6.00
N ASN A 328 54.56 -18.13 5.70
CA ASN A 328 55.55 -17.67 6.67
C ASN A 328 55.02 -16.52 7.56
N ALA A 329 55.35 -16.58 8.85
CA ALA A 329 54.82 -15.72 9.93
C ALA A 329 54.75 -14.21 9.60
N ASN A 330 55.80 -13.64 8.99
CA ASN A 330 55.84 -12.20 8.72
C ASN A 330 54.88 -11.77 7.60
N ARG A 331 54.56 -12.63 6.63
CA ARG A 331 53.61 -12.32 5.55
C ARG A 331 52.17 -12.68 5.93
N SER A 332 51.96 -13.75 6.70
CA SER A 332 50.63 -14.11 7.19
C SER A 332 50.05 -13.01 8.09
N ASN A 333 50.83 -12.46 9.04
CA ASN A 333 50.36 -11.41 9.95
C ASN A 333 49.79 -10.17 9.24
N VAL A 334 50.45 -9.66 8.20
CA VAL A 334 49.99 -8.48 7.43
C VAL A 334 48.70 -8.80 6.67
N LEU A 335 48.62 -9.98 6.04
CA LEU A 335 47.42 -10.43 5.33
C LEU A 335 46.24 -10.67 6.28
N CYS A 336 46.48 -11.22 7.47
CA CYS A 336 45.48 -11.43 8.50
C CYS A 336 44.86 -10.09 8.96
N MET A 337 45.69 -9.08 9.23
CA MET A 337 45.21 -7.74 9.59
C MET A 337 44.40 -7.09 8.46
N GLY A 338 44.83 -7.24 7.21
CA GLY A 338 44.09 -6.75 6.04
C GLY A 338 42.71 -7.41 5.90
N ILE A 339 42.63 -8.74 6.05
CA ILE A 339 41.38 -9.51 5.96
C ILE A 339 40.43 -9.14 7.10
N LEU A 340 40.93 -9.00 8.33
CA LEU A 340 40.13 -8.55 9.48
C LEU A 340 39.58 -7.14 9.29
N LEU A 341 40.39 -6.20 8.78
CA LEU A 341 39.97 -4.84 8.50
C LEU A 341 38.89 -4.79 7.40
N VAL A 342 39.07 -5.52 6.30
CA VAL A 342 38.04 -5.58 5.23
C VAL A 342 36.76 -6.27 5.72
N ALA A 343 36.87 -7.39 6.44
CA ALA A 343 35.71 -8.09 6.98
C ALA A 343 34.93 -7.25 8.00
N THR A 344 35.61 -6.51 8.88
CA THR A 344 34.97 -5.62 9.85
C THR A 344 34.32 -4.42 9.17
N LEU A 345 34.94 -3.82 8.14
CA LEU A 345 34.30 -2.76 7.34
C LEU A 345 33.04 -3.26 6.61
N VAL A 346 33.09 -4.43 5.97
CA VAL A 346 31.92 -5.03 5.29
C VAL A 346 30.83 -5.38 6.31
N PHE A 347 31.19 -5.91 7.48
CA PHE A 347 30.25 -6.17 8.58
C PHE A 347 29.60 -4.89 9.10
N SER A 348 30.36 -3.82 9.33
CA SER A 348 29.83 -2.51 9.71
C SER A 348 28.94 -1.91 8.63
N ALA A 349 29.26 -2.06 7.35
CA ALA A 349 28.43 -1.60 6.24
C ALA A 349 27.10 -2.37 6.14
N VAL A 350 27.15 -3.69 6.24
CA VAL A 350 25.97 -4.58 6.22
C VAL A 350 25.07 -4.32 7.44
N LEU A 351 25.66 -4.21 8.65
CA LEU A 351 24.93 -3.78 9.83
C LEU A 351 24.38 -2.36 9.69
N SER A 352 25.11 -1.42 9.10
CA SER A 352 24.62 -0.04 8.88
C SER A 352 23.38 -0.05 7.98
N LEU A 353 23.37 -0.82 6.89
CA LEU A 353 22.21 -0.95 6.00
C LEU A 353 21.01 -1.57 6.74
N PHE A 354 21.20 -2.65 7.50
CA PHE A 354 20.11 -3.30 8.25
C PHE A 354 19.68 -2.55 9.52
N THR A 355 20.55 -1.76 10.14
CA THR A 355 20.20 -0.91 11.31
C THR A 355 19.65 0.44 10.89
N LYS A 356 19.96 0.95 9.69
CA LYS A 356 19.28 2.11 9.10
C LYS A 356 17.80 1.81 8.84
N ALA A 357 17.43 0.54 8.63
CA ALA A 357 16.04 0.09 8.71
C ALA A 357 15.43 0.36 10.09
N ARG A 358 16.12 -0.01 11.18
CA ARG A 358 15.64 0.21 12.55
C ARG A 358 15.72 1.65 13.06
N ARG A 359 16.66 2.48 12.60
CA ARG A 359 16.85 3.83 13.17
C ARG A 359 15.65 4.75 12.94
N HIS A 360 14.95 4.62 11.81
CA HIS A 360 13.70 5.37 11.60
C HIS A 360 12.49 4.71 12.28
N GLU A 361 12.45 3.37 12.37
CA GLU A 361 11.42 2.63 13.11
C GLU A 361 11.43 2.93 14.62
N VAL A 362 12.61 2.94 15.26
CA VAL A 362 12.75 3.20 16.71
C VAL A 362 12.48 4.66 17.05
N LEU A 363 12.95 5.61 16.22
CA LEU A 363 12.64 7.03 16.44
C LEU A 363 11.15 7.34 16.24
N ALA A 364 10.47 6.68 15.30
CA ALA A 364 9.01 6.79 15.17
C ALA A 364 8.27 6.13 16.34
N ALA A 365 8.75 4.98 16.85
CA ALA A 365 8.17 4.30 18.01
C ALA A 365 8.45 5.00 19.35
N SER A 366 9.44 5.90 19.42
CA SER A 366 9.72 6.76 20.59
C SER A 366 9.16 8.18 20.47
N ALA A 367 8.39 8.47 19.41
CA ALA A 367 7.71 9.74 19.19
C ALA A 367 6.17 9.66 19.41
N GLY A 368 5.71 8.60 20.09
CA GLY A 368 4.32 8.39 20.52
C GLY A 368 4.18 8.51 22.02
#